data_AF-A0A536PY74-F1
#
_entry.id   AF-A0A536PY74-F1
#
_cell.length_a   1.000
_cell.length_b   1.000
_cell.length_c   1.000
_cell.angle_alpha   90.00
_cell.angle_beta   90.00
_cell.angle_gamma   90.00
#
_symmetry.space_group_name_H-M   'P 1'
#
loop_
_entity.id
_entity.type
_entity.pdbx_description
1 polymer ?
#
loop_
_entity_poly.entity_id
_entity_poly.type
_entity_poly.pdbx_seq_one_letter_code
_entity_poly.pdbx_strand_id
1 'polypeptide(L)'
;MSDTILWYATRGAGVVTLILLSGVVVLGIVSSMRWQTPAWPRFLTTGFHRNLALTTLAFLALHIITAVVDPFTALGWNAALIPFSSSYRRFWLGLG
;
A
#
# COMPACT_ATOMS: atom_id res chain seq x y z
N MET A 1 -11.94 15.22 -17.68
CA MET A 1 -12.32 15.17 -16.26
C MET A 1 -11.83 13.90 -15.58
N SER A 2 -11.94 12.73 -16.24
CA SER A 2 -11.46 11.43 -15.73
C SER A 2 -9.98 11.43 -15.36
N ASP A 3 -9.15 12.08 -16.17
CA ASP A 3 -7.69 12.18 -15.94
C ASP A 3 -7.33 12.84 -14.61
N THR A 4 -8.00 13.94 -14.26
CA THR A 4 -7.77 14.65 -13.00
C THR A 4 -8.17 13.78 -11.80
N ILE A 5 -9.26 13.01 -11.93
CA ILE A 5 -9.71 12.09 -10.88
C ILE A 5 -8.71 10.95 -10.69
N LEU A 6 -8.25 10.31 -11.77
CA LEU A 6 -7.22 9.27 -11.70
C LEU A 6 -5.92 9.81 -11.13
N TRP A 7 -5.55 11.03 -11.50
CA TRP A 7 -4.36 11.71 -11.00
C TRP A 7 -4.42 11.86 -9.47
N TYR A 8 -5.49 12.45 -8.91
CA TYR A 8 -5.62 12.59 -7.46
C TYR A 8 -5.78 11.24 -6.76
N ALA A 9 -6.52 10.31 -7.36
CA ALA A 9 -6.77 8.98 -6.80
C ALA A 9 -5.47 8.18 -6.64
N THR A 10 -4.59 8.15 -7.66
CA THR A 10 -3.35 7.38 -7.56
C THR A 10 -2.39 7.94 -6.50
N ARG A 11 -2.24 9.27 -6.40
CA ARG A 11 -1.41 9.91 -5.35
C ARG A 11 -2.02 9.70 -3.96
N GLY A 12 -3.32 9.92 -3.82
CA GLY A 12 -4.04 9.75 -2.56
C GLY A 12 -4.00 8.30 -2.06
N ALA A 13 -4.30 7.34 -2.93
CA ALA A 13 -4.23 5.91 -2.60
C ALA A 13 -2.81 5.49 -2.21
N GLY A 14 -1.77 6.03 -2.87
CA GLY A 14 -0.37 5.77 -2.51
C GLY A 14 -0.03 6.25 -1.09
N VAL A 15 -0.38 7.49 -0.75
CA VAL A 15 -0.15 8.05 0.60
C VAL A 15 -0.92 7.27 1.67
N VAL A 16 -2.19 6.97 1.42
CA VAL A 16 -3.01 6.20 2.37
C VAL A 16 -2.44 4.79 2.56
N THR A 17 -2.03 4.14 1.49
CA THR A 17 -1.37 2.82 1.57
C THR A 17 -0.11 2.87 2.44
N LEU A 18 0.74 3.89 2.27
CA LEU A 18 1.97 4.05 3.05
C LEU A 18 1.68 4.22 4.54
N ILE A 19 0.67 5.03 4.89
CA ILE A 19 0.25 5.25 6.28
C ILE A 19 -0.27 3.96 6.90
N LEU A 20 -1.17 3.27 6.19
CA LEU A 20 -1.75 2.00 6.66
C LEU A 20 -0.68 0.93 6.84
N LEU A 21 0.22 0.78 5.86
CA LEU A 21 1.34 -0.16 5.92
C LEU A 21 2.26 0.13 7.11
N SER A 22 2.56 1.40 7.36
CA SER A 22 3.35 1.83 8.53
C SER A 22 2.67 1.41 9.83
N GLY A 23 1.35 1.60 9.94
CA GLY A 23 0.55 1.15 11.09
C GLY A 23 0.60 -0.37 11.27
N VAL A 24 0.48 -1.14 10.18
CA VAL A 24 0.59 -2.60 10.18
C VAL A 24 1.97 -3.04 10.72
N VAL A 25 3.05 -2.43 10.25
CA VAL A 25 4.43 -2.72 10.69
C VAL A 25 4.58 -2.43 12.18
N VAL A 26 4.14 -1.26 12.66
CA VAL A 26 4.21 -0.91 14.09
C VAL A 26 3.43 -1.91 14.94
N LEU A 27 2.21 -2.28 14.55
CA LEU A 27 1.43 -3.29 15.26
C LEU A 27 2.10 -4.67 15.23
N GLY A 28 2.79 -5.03 14.15
CA GLY A 28 3.58 -6.25 14.05
C GLY A 28 4.75 -6.26 15.05
N ILE A 29 5.48 -5.14 15.16
CA ILE A 29 6.56 -4.98 16.14
C ILE A 29 6.00 -5.08 17.57
N VAL A 30 4.93 -4.36 17.87
CA VAL A 30 4.25 -4.40 19.19
C VAL A 30 3.82 -5.83 19.55
N SER A 31 3.26 -6.56 18.59
CA SER A 31 2.88 -7.97 18.76
C SER A 31 4.08 -8.87 19.05
N SER A 32 5.20 -8.67 18.31
CA SER A 32 6.45 -9.43 18.51
C SER A 32 7.06 -9.20 19.89
N MET A 33 6.98 -7.97 20.41
CA MET A 33 7.45 -7.60 21.75
C MET A 33 6.53 -8.09 22.87
N ARG A 34 5.37 -8.67 22.53
CA ARG A 34 4.37 -9.19 23.47
C ARG A 34 3.81 -8.12 24.42
N TRP A 35 3.80 -6.86 23.99
CA TRP A 35 3.33 -5.75 24.82
C TRP A 35 1.83 -5.88 25.11
N GLN A 36 1.45 -5.71 26.37
CA GLN A 36 0.08 -5.78 26.84
C GLN A 36 -0.11 -4.93 28.10
N THR A 37 -1.30 -4.37 28.25
CA THR A 37 -1.75 -3.69 29.48
C THR A 37 -3.18 -4.16 29.82
N PRO A 38 -3.69 -3.90 31.03
CA PRO A 38 -5.08 -4.26 31.37
C PRO A 38 -6.12 -3.65 30.41
N ALA A 39 -5.85 -2.47 29.86
CA ALA A 39 -6.70 -1.81 28.85
C ALA A 39 -6.39 -2.25 27.41
N TRP A 40 -5.25 -2.90 27.16
CA TRP A 40 -4.80 -3.31 25.83
C TRP A 40 -4.31 -4.77 25.80
N PRO A 41 -5.24 -5.74 25.81
CA PRO A 41 -4.91 -7.16 25.69
C PRO A 41 -4.36 -7.53 24.31
N ARG A 42 -3.56 -8.59 24.25
CA ARG A 42 -2.82 -9.01 23.02
C ARG A 42 -3.72 -9.34 21.82
N PHE A 43 -4.96 -9.75 22.06
CA PHE A 43 -5.92 -10.04 20.99
C PHE A 43 -6.32 -8.76 20.22
N LEU A 44 -6.33 -7.59 20.88
CA LEU A 44 -6.62 -6.33 20.20
C LEU A 44 -5.55 -6.01 19.18
N THR A 45 -4.27 -6.05 19.55
CA THR A 45 -3.15 -5.83 18.61
C THR A 45 -3.23 -6.79 17.43
N THR A 46 -3.50 -8.08 17.68
CA THR A 46 -3.59 -9.10 16.63
C THR A 46 -4.79 -8.86 15.70
N GLY A 47 -5.95 -8.54 16.27
CA GLY A 47 -7.16 -8.22 15.51
C GLY A 47 -7.02 -6.94 14.69
N PHE A 48 -6.47 -5.87 15.28
CA PHE A 48 -6.19 -4.62 14.59
C PHE A 48 -5.18 -4.85 13.46
N HIS A 49 -4.06 -5.53 13.73
CA HIS A 49 -3.04 -5.82 12.72
C HIS A 49 -3.66 -6.54 11.51
N ARG A 50 -4.48 -7.58 11.73
CA ARG A 50 -5.13 -8.31 10.65
C ARG A 50 -6.09 -7.44 9.84
N ASN A 51 -6.96 -6.68 10.50
CA ASN A 51 -7.93 -5.82 9.78
C ASN A 51 -7.20 -4.71 9.01
N LEU A 52 -6.23 -4.04 9.64
CA LEU A 52 -5.44 -2.99 9.00
C LEU A 52 -4.64 -3.54 7.82
N ALA A 53 -4.07 -4.74 7.93
CA ALA A 53 -3.35 -5.38 6.84
C ALA A 53 -4.25 -5.65 5.63
N LEU A 54 -5.46 -6.15 5.86
CA LEU A 54 -6.44 -6.36 4.77
C LEU A 54 -6.86 -5.04 4.11
N THR A 55 -7.12 -4.00 4.90
CA THR A 55 -7.42 -2.65 4.36
C THR A 55 -6.23 -2.07 3.59
N THR A 56 -5.00 -2.28 4.07
CA THR A 56 -3.77 -1.86 3.38
C THR A 56 -3.67 -2.53 2.02
N LEU A 57 -3.93 -3.84 1.92
CA LEU A 57 -3.91 -4.56 0.64
C LEU A 57 -4.97 -4.04 -0.33
N ALA A 58 -6.15 -3.66 0.14
CA ALA A 58 -7.18 -3.07 -0.70
C ALA A 58 -6.74 -1.71 -1.28
N PHE A 59 -6.15 -0.83 -0.46
CA PHE A 59 -5.62 0.45 -0.92
C PHE A 59 -4.39 0.29 -1.82
N LEU A 60 -3.53 -0.69 -1.56
CA LEU A 60 -2.40 -1.02 -2.43
C LEU A 60 -2.88 -1.47 -3.81
N ALA A 61 -3.88 -2.35 -3.87
CA ALA A 61 -4.48 -2.76 -5.14
C ALA A 61 -5.08 -1.56 -5.88
N LEU A 62 -5.80 -0.68 -5.18
CA LEU A 62 -6.33 0.56 -5.76
C LEU A 62 -5.22 1.46 -6.30
N HIS A 63 -4.13 1.63 -5.56
CA HIS A 63 -2.97 2.42 -5.99
C HIS A 63 -2.34 1.86 -7.25
N ILE A 64 -2.08 0.54 -7.30
CA ILE A 64 -1.50 -0.14 -8.47
C ILE A 64 -2.42 -0.02 -9.68
N ILE A 65 -3.71 -0.33 -9.52
CA ILE A 65 -4.69 -0.26 -10.63
C ILE A 65 -4.78 1.15 -11.18
N THR A 66 -4.92 2.15 -10.30
CA THR A 66 -5.00 3.56 -10.75
C THR A 66 -3.71 4.03 -11.40
N ALA A 67 -2.54 3.58 -10.94
CA ALA A 67 -1.26 3.90 -11.56
C ALA A 67 -1.08 3.25 -12.95
N VAL A 68 -1.51 1.99 -13.11
CA VAL A 68 -1.40 1.24 -14.39
C VAL A 68 -2.40 1.75 -15.42
N VAL A 69 -3.62 2.11 -14.99
CA VAL A 69 -4.68 2.63 -15.87
C VAL A 69 -4.44 4.10 -16.21
N ASP A 70 -3.64 4.84 -15.45
CA ASP A 70 -3.31 6.25 -15.71
C ASP A 70 -2.65 6.38 -17.11
N PRO A 71 -3.34 7.03 -18.09
CA PRO A 71 -2.84 7.19 -19.46
C PRO A 71 -1.53 7.96 -19.54
N PHE A 72 -1.21 8.79 -18.55
CA PHE A 72 -0.04 9.66 -18.56
C PHE A 72 1.27 8.93 -18.27
N THR A 73 1.21 7.78 -17.60
CA THR A 73 2.43 7.11 -17.15
C THR A 73 2.89 6.02 -18.14
N ALA A 74 1.99 5.51 -18.98
CA ALA A 74 2.27 4.50 -20.02
C ALA A 74 3.12 3.30 -19.53
N LEU A 75 3.05 2.96 -18.23
CA LEU A 75 3.83 1.85 -17.65
C LEU A 75 3.47 0.50 -18.26
N GLY A 76 2.20 0.33 -18.66
CA GLY A 76 1.65 -0.94 -19.12
C GLY A 76 1.60 -2.01 -18.02
N TRP A 77 0.76 -3.03 -18.20
CA TRP A 77 0.60 -4.12 -17.23
C TRP A 77 1.91 -4.90 -16.96
N ASN A 78 2.82 -4.92 -17.93
CA ASN A 78 4.12 -5.58 -17.81
C ASN A 78 4.96 -4.99 -16.67
N ALA A 79 4.92 -3.67 -16.47
CA ALA A 79 5.68 -3.02 -15.40
C ALA A 79 5.14 -3.32 -13.99
N ALA A 80 3.85 -3.64 -13.88
CA ALA A 80 3.23 -4.03 -12.61
C ALA A 80 3.53 -5.49 -12.22
N LEU A 81 3.68 -6.38 -13.20
CA LEU A 81 3.88 -7.81 -12.98
C LEU A 81 5.35 -8.23 -12.99
N ILE A 82 6.18 -7.55 -13.77
CA ILE A 82 7.59 -7.89 -13.95
C ILE A 82 8.42 -6.71 -13.43
N PRO A 83 9.09 -6.87 -12.27
CA PRO A 83 10.00 -5.86 -11.74
C PRO A 83 11.06 -5.48 -12.77
N PHE A 84 11.43 -4.19 -12.81
CA PHE A 84 12.47 -3.64 -13.71
C PHE A 84 12.18 -3.74 -15.21
N SER A 85 10.98 -4.15 -15.62
CA SER A 85 10.61 -4.22 -17.05
C SER A 85 10.33 -2.85 -17.65
N SER A 86 9.95 -1.86 -16.83
CA SER A 86 9.75 -0.48 -17.28
C SER A 86 11.07 0.21 -17.63
N SER A 87 11.07 0.96 -18.74
CA SER A 87 12.15 1.88 -19.11
C SER A 87 12.09 3.18 -18.30
N TYR A 88 10.90 3.55 -17.82
CA TYR A 88 10.70 4.72 -16.99
C TYR A 88 11.13 4.41 -15.56
N ARG A 89 12.03 5.22 -14.97
CA ARG A 89 12.52 5.13 -13.57
C ARG A 89 12.69 3.68 -13.06
N ARG A 90 13.30 2.83 -13.89
CA ARG A 90 13.37 1.36 -13.74
C ARG A 90 13.70 0.89 -12.33
N PHE A 91 14.73 1.47 -11.72
CA PHE A 91 15.21 1.07 -10.40
C PHE A 91 14.15 1.32 -9.32
N TRP A 92 13.59 2.54 -9.27
CA TRP A 92 12.59 2.92 -8.28
C TRP A 92 11.28 2.15 -8.47
N LEU A 93 10.82 2.01 -9.71
CA LEU A 93 9.60 1.25 -10.02
C LEU A 93 9.75 -0.25 -9.78
N GLY A 94 10.94 -0.82 -9.97
CA GLY A 94 11.18 -2.24 -9.70
C GLY A 94 11.21 -2.59 -8.21
N LEU A 95 11.39 -1.61 -7.32
CA LEU A 95 11.32 -1.81 -5.87
C LEU A 95 9.89 -1.69 -5.32
N GLY A 96 8.95 -1.20 -6.13
CA GLY A 96 7.62 -0.76 -5.68
C GLY A 96 7.55 0.75 -5.60
#